data_AF-A0A532UZU0-F1
#
_entry.id   AF-A0A532UZU0-F1
#
_cell.length_a   1.000
_cell.length_b   1.000
_cell.length_c   1.000
_cell.angle_alpha   90.00
_cell.angle_beta   90.00
_cell.angle_gamma   90.00
#
_symmetry.space_group_name_H-M   'P 1'
#
loop_
_entity.id
_entity.type
_entity.pdbx_description
1 polymer ?
#
loop_
_entity_poly.entity_id
_entity_poly.type
_entity_poly.pdbx_seq_one_letter_code
_entity_poly.pdbx_strand_id
1 'polypeptide(L)' 'MGLGHWEILAIVLAVLLIFGGRKIPELMKGVGSGMREFKQGLRGESDGNTPVAKEENGENQASST' A
#
# COMPACT_ATOMS: atom_id res chain seq x y z
N MET A 1 -27.27 15.91 2.62
CA MET A 1 -27.25 14.71 3.47
C MET A 1 -26.26 13.72 2.87
N GLY A 2 -24.96 14.00 3.02
CA GLY A 2 -23.90 13.08 2.60
C GLY A 2 -23.37 12.40 3.86
N LEU A 3 -23.02 11.12 3.77
CA LEU A 3 -22.39 10.39 4.86
C LEU A 3 -21.20 11.21 5.36
N GLY A 4 -21.31 11.68 6.60
CA GLY A 4 -20.27 12.49 7.20
C GLY A 4 -19.00 11.67 7.35
N HIS A 5 -17.85 12.35 7.33
CA HIS A 5 -16.57 11.73 7.71
C HIS A 5 -16.67 10.97 9.04
N TRP A 6 -17.57 11.40 9.93
CA TRP A 6 -17.86 10.75 11.21
C TRP A 6 -18.51 9.37 11.11
N GLU A 7 -19.52 9.18 10.24
CA GLU A 7 -20.11 7.85 10.04
C GLU A 7 -19.10 6.86 9.45
N ILE A 8 -18.30 7.30 8.49
CA ILE A 8 -17.26 6.46 7.88
C ILE A 8 -16.24 6.04 8.93
N LEU A 9 -15.80 6.96 9.80
CA LEU A 9 -14.85 6.67 10.87
C LEU A 9 -15.41 5.65 11.88
N ALA A 10 -16.69 5.78 12.24
CA ALA A 10 -17.36 4.84 13.14
C ALA A 10 -17.47 3.43 12.54
N ILE A 11 -17.78 3.31 11.25
CA ILE A 11 -17.85 2.03 10.54
C ILE A 11 -16.46 1.37 10.47
N VAL A 12 -15.43 2.14 10.11
CA VAL A 12 -14.05 1.65 10.07
C VAL A 12 -13.62 1.14 11.45
N LEU A 13 -13.95 1.88 12.52
CA LEU A 13 -13.62 1.46 13.88
C LEU A 13 -14.35 0.18 14.28
N ALA A 14 -15.64 0.03 13.95
CA ALA A 14 -16.40 -1.19 14.22
C ALA A 14 -15.81 -2.41 13.49
N VAL A 15 -15.45 -2.27 12.20
CA VAL A 15 -14.77 -3.32 11.43
C VAL A 15 -13.41 -3.63 12.04
N LEU A 16 -12.66 -2.62 12.49
CA LEU A 16 -11.36 -2.80 13.13
C LEU A 16 -11.45 -3.57 14.45
N LEU A 17 -12.53 -3.42 15.21
CA LEU A 17 -12.76 -4.19 16.44
C LEU A 17 -13.07 -5.66 16.13
N ILE A 18 -13.84 -5.95 15.08
CA ILE A 18 -14.20 -7.32 14.69
C ILE A 18 -13.02 -8.05 14.05
N PHE A 19 -12.31 -7.38 13.13
CA PHE A 19 -11.19 -7.97 12.38
C PHE A 19 -9.85 -7.82 13.10
N GLY A 20 -9.74 -6.86 14.03
CA GLY A 20 -8.50 -6.50 14.70
C GLY A 20 -7.58 -5.61 13.83
N GLY A 21 -6.85 -4.71 14.47
CA GLY A 21 -5.91 -3.78 13.80
C GLY A 21 -4.77 -4.44 13.01
N ARG A 22 -4.51 -5.74 13.24
CA ARG A 22 -3.44 -6.48 12.57
C ARG A 22 -3.85 -7.12 11.24
N LYS A 23 -5.15 -7.41 11.04
CA LYS A 23 -5.61 -8.07 9.80
C LYS A 23 -5.69 -7.13 8.60
N ILE A 24 -6.06 -5.87 8.82
CA ILE A 24 -6.09 -4.86 7.76
C ILE A 24 -4.72 -4.67 7.06
N PRO A 25 -3.61 -4.44 7.78
CA PRO A 25 -2.29 -4.28 7.14
C PRO A 25 -1.78 -5.57 6.48
N GLU A 26 -2.10 -6.74 7.04
CA GLU A 26 -1.73 -8.04 6.47
C GLU A 26 -2.43 -8.28 5.12
N LEU A 27 -3.74 -7.99 5.04
CA LEU A 27 -4.51 -8.05 3.80
C LEU A 27 -4.07 -7.00 2.78
N MET A 28 -3.83 -5.76 3.21
CA MET A 28 -3.33 -4.69 2.34
C MET A 28 -1.97 -5.02 1.75
N LYS A 29 -1.06 -5.64 2.51
CA LYS A 29 0.25 -6.07 2.01
C LYS A 29 0.11 -7.15 0.93
N GLY A 30 -0.77 -8.13 1.15
CA GLY A 30 -1.05 -9.17 0.15
C GLY A 30 -1.69 -8.61 -1.13
N VAL A 31 -2.72 -7.76 -1.00
CA VAL A 31 -3.39 -7.11 -2.15
C VAL A 31 -2.46 -6.15 -2.88
N GLY A 32 -1.63 -5.39 -2.16
CA GLY A 32 -0.69 -4.42 -2.73
C GLY A 32 0.38 -5.09 -3.58
N SER A 33 0.96 -6.19 -3.10
CA SER A 33 1.90 -7.00 -3.87
C SER A 33 1.25 -7.60 -5.12
N GLY A 34 0.06 -8.20 -4.99
CA GLY A 34 -0.67 -8.77 -6.14
C GLY A 34 -1.06 -7.72 -7.18
N MET A 35 -1.48 -6.52 -6.74
CA MET A 35 -1.79 -5.41 -7.64
C MET A 35 -0.54 -4.86 -8.35
N ARG A 36 0.62 -4.85 -7.67
CA ARG A 36 1.91 -4.46 -8.25
C ARG A 36 2.34 -5.43 -9.35
N GLU A 37 2.28 -6.73 -9.06
CA GLU A 37 2.61 -7.80 -10.02
C GLU A 37 1.62 -7.81 -11.20
N PHE A 38 0.33 -7.65 -10.94
CA PHE A 38 -0.70 -7.53 -11.97
C PHE A 38 -0.45 -6.33 -12.89
N LYS A 39 -0.14 -5.16 -12.32
CA LYS A 39 0.19 -3.95 -13.08
C LYS A 39 1.50 -4.11 -13.87
N GLN A 40 2.48 -4.83 -13.33
CA GLN A 40 3.75 -5.11 -14.00
C GLN A 40 3.57 -6.07 -15.18
N GLY A 41 2.77 -7.13 -15.02
CA GLY A 41 2.42 -8.07 -16.10
C GLY A 41 1.63 -7.40 -17.22
N LEU A 42 0.68 -6.52 -16.88
CA LEU A 42 -0.07 -5.73 -17.88
C LEU A 42 0.79 -4.70 -18.61
N ARG A 43 1.86 -4.19 -17.98
CA ARG A 43 2.79 -3.22 -18.61
C ARG A 43 3.87 -3.88 -19.46
N GLY A 44 4.20 -5.14 -19.18
CA GLY A 44 5.21 -5.93 -19.89
C GLY A 44 4.89 -6.19 -21.37
N GLU A 45 3.66 -5.95 -21.81
CA GLU A 45 3.25 -6.08 -23.23
C GLU A 45 3.31 -4.75 -24.01
N SER A 46 3.60 -3.60 -23.38
CA SER A 46 3.59 -2.31 -24.09
C SER A 46 4.78 -1.37 -23.90
N ASP A 47 5.68 -1.56 -22.93
CA ASP A 47 6.91 -0.75 -22.92
C ASP A 47 8.04 -1.38 -22.09
N GLY A 48 9.12 -1.72 -22.79
CA GLY A 48 10.28 -2.44 -22.26
C GLY A 48 11.27 -1.62 -21.44
N ASN A 49 10.87 -0.52 -20.78
CA ASN A 49 11.80 0.21 -19.91
C ASN A 49 11.10 1.08 -18.86
N THR A 50 10.66 0.50 -17.73
CA THR A 50 10.44 1.31 -16.52
C THR A 50 10.75 0.52 -15.24
N PRO A 51 11.79 0.87 -14.48
CA PRO A 51 12.03 0.34 -13.14
C PRO A 51 11.00 0.94 -12.19
N VAL A 52 9.94 0.18 -11.85
CA VAL A 52 8.94 0.64 -10.89
C VAL A 52 9.50 0.49 -9.46
N ALA A 53 9.97 1.62 -8.95
CA ALA A 53 10.21 1.97 -7.55
C ALA A 53 11.04 0.97 -6.74
N LYS A 54 12.35 1.21 -6.75
CA LYS A 54 13.21 1.06 -5.57
C LYS A 54 12.72 2.08 -4.53
N GLU A 55 12.02 1.61 -3.49
CA GLU A 55 11.96 2.36 -2.24
C GLU A 55 13.37 2.29 -1.64
N GLU A 56 14.16 3.31 -1.95
CA GLU A 56 15.40 3.63 -1.24
C GLU A 56 15.01 4.57 -0.10
N ASN A 57 14.89 4.03 1.10
CA ASN A 57 14.90 4.78 2.34
C ASN A 57 16.14 4.36 3.12
N GLY A 58 17.02 5.32 3.42
CA GLY A 58 18.15 5.14 4.33
C GLY A 58 19.45 5.71 3.81
N GLU A 59 19.60 7.03 4.00
CA GLU A 59 20.87 7.77 4.03
C GLU A 59 22.03 6.93 4.56
N ASN A 60 23.07 6.74 3.74
CA ASN A 60 24.37 6.33 4.26
C ASN A 60 25.50 7.07 3.54
N GLN A 61 25.43 8.40 3.55
CA GLN A 61 26.54 9.27 3.18
C GLN A 61 26.52 10.54 4.02
N ALA A 62 27.02 10.43 5.25
CA ALA A 62 27.60 11.57 5.94
C ALA A 62 28.89 11.12 6.62
N SER A 63 29.98 11.35 5.89
CA SER A 63 31.23 11.84 6.45
C SER A 63 32.04 10.84 7.29
N SER A 64 32.65 9.87 6.60
CA SER A 64 33.96 9.39 7.01
C SER A 64 34.97 10.55 6.90
N THR A 65 35.77 10.65 7.96
CA THR A 65 37.15 11.16 8.06
C THR A 65 37.92 11.33 6.75
#